data_AF-A0A7D5QGG0-F1
#
_entry.id   AF-A0A7D5QGG0-F1
#
_cell.length_a   1.000
_cell.length_b   1.000
_cell.length_c   1.000
_cell.angle_alpha   90.00
_cell.angle_beta   90.00
_cell.angle_gamma   90.00
#
_symmetry.space_group_name_H-M   'P 1'
#
loop_
_entity.id
_entity.type
_entity.pdbx_description
1 polymer ?
#
loop_
_entity_poly.entity_id
_entity_poly.type
_entity_poly.pdbx_seq_one_letter_code
_entity_poly.pdbx_strand_id
1 'polypeptide(L)'
;MPANRPYRTQRHGENVVEFRVNGDLEDKRTVYFTDQEPCFQITVENIGDRPVEGKTIARMTYEESSSAYERGEHKTLDIDLAPGEKETLDFQLEMLSYQGSAAVAFDRIRLRDKNDYWEMKKNSGPSLFRAYTFMVYDRDYYKVNYLRPRIAQYVAAGLAILIVAVGVIQILIFLFS
;
A
#
# COMPACT_ATOMS: atom_id res chain seq x y z
N MET A 1 2.89 0.98 8.48
CA MET A 1 1.86 -0.03 8.15
C MET A 1 1.24 0.40 6.82
N PRO A 2 1.14 -0.48 5.82
CA PRO A 2 0.43 -0.13 4.60
C PRO A 2 -1.03 0.16 4.96
N ALA A 3 -1.55 1.30 4.52
CA ALA A 3 -2.95 1.63 4.74
C ALA A 3 -3.73 1.12 3.54
N ASN A 4 -4.42 -0.02 3.71
CA ASN A 4 -5.42 -0.48 2.75
C ASN A 4 -6.76 0.16 3.10
N ARG A 5 -7.36 0.88 2.15
CA ARG A 5 -8.68 1.49 2.32
C ARG A 5 -9.55 1.10 1.13
N PRO A 6 -10.65 0.36 1.32
CA PRO A 6 -11.58 0.11 0.24
C PRO A 6 -12.15 1.43 -0.26
N TYR A 7 -12.19 1.61 -1.57
CA TYR A 7 -12.88 2.73 -2.19
C TYR A 7 -14.29 2.33 -2.55
N ARG A 8 -15.28 3.12 -2.15
CA ARG A 8 -16.67 2.89 -2.59
C ARG A 8 -17.15 4.06 -3.42
N THR A 9 -17.75 3.76 -4.55
CA THR A 9 -18.48 4.73 -5.35
C THR A 9 -19.90 4.85 -4.80
N GLN A 10 -20.42 6.08 -4.66
CA GLN A 10 -21.77 6.33 -4.12
C GLN A 10 -22.73 6.97 -5.13
N ARG A 11 -23.87 6.33 -5.40
CA ARG A 11 -24.99 6.86 -6.17
C ARG A 11 -26.13 7.19 -5.19
N HIS A 12 -26.54 8.46 -5.12
CA HIS A 12 -27.63 8.90 -4.22
C HIS A 12 -27.51 8.42 -2.76
N GLY A 13 -26.29 8.20 -2.26
CA GLY A 13 -26.01 7.71 -0.91
C GLY A 13 -25.84 6.19 -0.79
N GLU A 14 -26.09 5.42 -1.85
CA GLU A 14 -25.91 3.98 -1.90
C GLU A 14 -24.56 3.62 -2.53
N ASN A 15 -23.85 2.64 -1.94
CA ASN A 15 -22.59 2.18 -2.49
C ASN A 15 -22.84 1.25 -3.69
N VAL A 16 -22.18 1.50 -4.81
CA VAL A 16 -22.41 0.72 -6.05
C VAL A 16 -21.23 -0.19 -6.37
N VAL A 17 -20.02 0.36 -6.39
CA VAL A 17 -18.80 -0.40 -6.71
C VAL A 17 -17.78 -0.20 -5.61
N GLU A 18 -17.15 -1.30 -5.20
CA GLU A 18 -16.04 -1.29 -4.26
C GLU A 18 -14.73 -1.68 -4.96
N PHE A 19 -13.69 -0.90 -4.73
CA PHE A 19 -12.32 -1.19 -5.17
C PHE A 19 -11.49 -1.55 -3.96
N ARG A 20 -10.78 -2.68 -4.04
CA ARG A 20 -9.80 -3.13 -3.05
C ARG A 20 -8.47 -3.35 -3.74
N VAL A 21 -7.38 -3.02 -3.04
CA VAL A 21 -6.02 -3.28 -3.51
C VAL A 21 -5.33 -4.14 -2.47
N ASN A 22 -4.82 -5.29 -2.91
CA ASN A 22 -4.02 -6.18 -2.09
C ASN A 22 -2.60 -6.20 -2.67
N GLY A 23 -1.61 -5.88 -1.85
CA GLY A 23 -0.21 -6.05 -2.23
C GLY A 23 0.23 -7.51 -2.10
N ASP A 24 1.28 -7.87 -2.81
CA ASP A 24 2.05 -9.11 -2.67
C ASP A 24 2.94 -9.16 -1.41
N LEU A 25 2.91 -8.13 -0.56
CA LEU A 25 3.59 -8.17 0.73
C LEU A 25 2.92 -9.19 1.64
N GLU A 26 3.70 -10.17 2.10
CA GLU A 26 3.34 -11.00 3.25
C GLU A 26 2.92 -10.10 4.43
N ASP A 27 1.95 -10.53 5.24
CA ASP A 27 1.30 -9.80 6.36
C ASP A 27 2.24 -9.08 7.37
N LYS A 28 3.56 -9.27 7.27
CA LYS A 28 4.59 -8.68 8.14
C LYS A 28 5.52 -7.67 7.45
N ARG A 29 5.50 -7.57 6.12
CA ARG A 29 6.38 -6.65 5.38
C ARG A 29 5.58 -5.43 4.95
N THR A 30 6.15 -4.25 5.16
CA THR A 30 5.50 -2.97 4.83
C THR A 30 6.37 -2.09 3.94
N VAL A 31 7.44 -2.68 3.41
CA VAL A 31 8.50 -2.00 2.67
C VAL A 31 8.78 -2.81 1.43
N TYR A 32 8.75 -2.13 0.29
CA TYR A 32 9.31 -2.61 -0.96
C TYR A 32 10.67 -2.00 -1.19
N PHE A 33 11.45 -2.68 -2.03
CA PHE A 33 12.74 -2.19 -2.46
C PHE A 33 12.70 -1.73 -3.92
N THR A 34 13.56 -0.77 -4.26
CA THR A 34 13.70 -0.25 -5.64
C THR A 34 14.15 -1.31 -6.65
N ASP A 35 14.71 -2.44 -6.19
CA ASP A 35 15.13 -3.58 -7.00
C ASP A 35 14.05 -4.66 -7.15
N GLN A 36 12.81 -4.38 -6.71
CA GLN A 36 11.68 -5.30 -6.80
C GLN A 36 10.65 -4.81 -7.81
N GLU A 37 9.91 -5.74 -8.38
CA GLU A 37 8.74 -5.48 -9.22
C GLU A 37 7.50 -5.98 -8.50
N PRO A 38 6.92 -5.18 -7.58
CA PRO A 38 5.77 -5.61 -6.80
C PRO A 38 4.55 -5.81 -7.69
N CYS A 39 3.79 -6.86 -7.41
CA CYS A 39 2.51 -7.10 -8.05
C CYS A 39 1.37 -6.81 -7.07
N PHE A 40 0.43 -5.97 -7.50
CA PHE A 40 -0.75 -5.63 -6.74
C PHE A 40 -2.00 -6.25 -7.38
N GLN A 41 -2.83 -6.90 -6.57
CA GLN A 41 -4.13 -7.36 -7.00
C GLN A 41 -5.18 -6.29 -6.75
N ILE A 42 -5.72 -5.75 -7.83
CA ILE A 42 -6.84 -4.81 -7.80
C ILE A 42 -8.12 -5.63 -7.97
N THR A 43 -8.97 -5.63 -6.96
CA THR A 43 -10.30 -6.25 -7.03
C THR A 43 -11.36 -5.17 -7.14
N VAL A 44 -12.21 -5.27 -8.16
CA VAL A 44 -13.38 -4.41 -8.37
C VAL A 44 -14.61 -5.29 -8.19
N GLU A 45 -15.51 -4.91 -7.29
CA GLU A 45 -16.72 -5.65 -6.97
C GLU A 45 -17.94 -4.75 -7.15
N ASN A 46 -18.94 -5.25 -7.88
CA ASN A 46 -20.24 -4.61 -7.94
C ASN A 46 -21.09 -5.05 -6.74
N ILE A 47 -21.16 -4.18 -5.74
CA ILE A 47 -21.94 -4.39 -4.51
C ILE A 47 -23.36 -3.82 -4.60
N GLY A 48 -23.71 -3.23 -5.76
CA GLY A 48 -25.03 -2.72 -6.06
C GLY A 48 -25.98 -3.80 -6.59
N ASP A 49 -27.20 -3.38 -6.87
CA ASP A 49 -28.30 -4.19 -7.40
C ASP A 49 -28.42 -4.14 -8.94
N ARG A 50 -27.61 -3.31 -9.60
CA ARG A 50 -27.66 -3.06 -11.05
C ARG A 50 -26.33 -3.32 -11.74
N PRO A 51 -26.34 -3.73 -13.02
CA PRO A 51 -25.12 -3.89 -13.79
C PRO A 51 -24.41 -2.54 -13.98
N VAL A 52 -23.08 -2.56 -13.95
CA VAL A 52 -22.25 -1.38 -14.11
C VAL A 52 -21.21 -1.59 -15.18
N GLU A 53 -21.05 -0.60 -16.04
CA GLU A 53 -19.97 -0.50 -17.02
C GLU A 53 -19.16 0.76 -16.76
N GLY A 54 -17.86 0.73 -17.04
CA GLY A 54 -17.07 1.94 -16.87
C GLY A 54 -15.59 1.75 -17.12
N LYS A 55 -14.86 2.79 -16.77
CA LYS A 55 -13.42 2.84 -16.96
C LYS A 55 -12.78 3.64 -15.85
N THR A 56 -11.65 3.15 -15.37
CA THR A 56 -10.79 3.85 -14.43
C THR A 56 -9.32 3.65 -14.79
N ILE A 57 -8.46 4.46 -14.20
CA ILE A 57 -7.01 4.36 -14.35
C ILE A 57 -6.42 4.13 -12.97
N ALA A 58 -5.80 2.96 -12.79
CA ALA A 58 -4.91 2.69 -11.67
C ALA A 58 -3.51 3.20 -12.02
N ARG A 59 -2.83 3.79 -11.04
CA ARG A 59 -1.46 4.28 -11.18
C ARG A 59 -0.71 4.25 -9.86
N MET A 60 0.61 4.24 -9.95
CA MET A 60 1.47 4.51 -8.80
C MET A 60 1.71 6.01 -8.66
N THR A 61 1.74 6.47 -7.41
CA THR A 61 2.01 7.89 -7.06
C THR A 61 2.97 7.95 -5.88
N TYR A 62 3.91 8.88 -5.91
CA TYR A 62 4.81 9.17 -4.80
C TYR A 62 4.35 10.41 -4.04
N GLU A 63 4.48 10.39 -2.70
CA GLU A 63 3.87 11.39 -1.82
C GLU A 63 4.46 12.80 -1.96
N GLU A 64 5.74 12.93 -2.32
CA GLU A 64 6.40 14.23 -2.53
C GLU A 64 6.17 14.78 -3.94
N SER A 65 5.54 14.00 -4.82
CA SER A 65 5.37 14.34 -6.22
C SER A 65 4.07 15.13 -6.45
N SER A 66 4.17 16.46 -6.38
CA SER A 66 3.12 17.37 -6.87
C SER A 66 3.25 17.66 -8.37
N SER A 67 4.30 17.16 -9.02
CA SER A 67 4.62 17.45 -10.41
C SER A 67 3.93 16.46 -11.36
N ALA A 68 3.46 16.94 -12.51
CA ALA A 68 2.88 16.10 -13.55
C ALA A 68 3.90 15.16 -14.23
N TYR A 69 5.19 15.29 -13.90
CA TYR A 69 6.32 14.69 -14.60
C TYR A 69 6.84 13.38 -13.99
N GLU A 70 6.42 13.01 -12.78
CA GLU A 70 6.77 11.72 -12.15
C GLU A 70 5.55 10.81 -12.03
N ARG A 71 4.67 10.89 -13.04
CA ARG A 71 3.54 9.96 -13.16
C ARG A 71 4.10 8.65 -13.69
N GLY A 72 4.31 7.69 -12.77
CA GLY A 72 4.75 6.34 -13.12
C GLY A 72 3.76 5.59 -14.02
N GLU A 73 4.02 4.30 -14.23
CA GLU A 73 3.15 3.44 -15.03
C GLU A 73 1.68 3.51 -14.59
N HIS A 74 0.80 3.46 -15.58
CA HIS A 74 -0.64 3.47 -15.38
C HIS A 74 -1.28 2.31 -16.14
N LYS A 75 -2.24 1.65 -15.50
CA LYS A 75 -3.05 0.61 -16.11
C LYS A 75 -4.49 1.09 -16.18
N THR A 76 -5.04 0.95 -17.38
CA THR A 76 -6.45 1.21 -17.61
C THR A 76 -7.25 -0.03 -17.23
N LEU A 77 -8.30 0.17 -16.45
CA LEU A 77 -9.21 -0.86 -15.97
C LEU A 77 -10.56 -0.60 -16.62
N ASP A 78 -10.96 -1.48 -17.52
CA ASP A 78 -12.31 -1.51 -18.07
C ASP A 78 -13.18 -2.34 -17.11
N ILE A 79 -14.39 -1.88 -16.83
CA ILE A 79 -15.30 -2.49 -15.85
C ILE A 79 -16.57 -2.84 -16.61
N ASP A 80 -17.01 -4.10 -16.56
CA ASP A 80 -18.34 -4.56 -16.99
C ASP A 80 -18.74 -5.67 -16.01
N LEU A 81 -19.52 -5.32 -14.99
CA LEU A 81 -19.84 -6.20 -13.86
C LEU A 81 -21.35 -6.28 -13.63
N ALA A 82 -21.89 -7.49 -13.63
CA ALA A 82 -23.24 -7.76 -13.15
C ALA A 82 -23.34 -7.58 -11.62
N PRO A 83 -24.56 -7.47 -11.05
CA PRO A 83 -24.74 -7.39 -9.60
C PRO A 83 -24.08 -8.57 -8.87
N GLY A 84 -23.24 -8.29 -7.88
CA GLY A 84 -22.48 -9.29 -7.12
C GLY A 84 -21.27 -9.88 -7.84
N GLU A 85 -21.00 -9.45 -9.08
CA GLU A 85 -19.82 -9.87 -9.83
C GLU A 85 -18.57 -9.09 -9.37
N LYS A 86 -17.42 -9.76 -9.44
CA LYS A 86 -16.13 -9.17 -9.15
C LYS A 86 -15.12 -9.53 -10.22
N GLU A 87 -14.22 -8.59 -10.49
CA GLU A 87 -13.09 -8.76 -11.38
C GLU A 87 -11.80 -8.46 -10.60
N THR A 88 -10.79 -9.30 -10.81
CA THR A 88 -9.47 -9.12 -10.21
C THR A 88 -8.43 -8.97 -11.30
N LEU A 89 -7.62 -7.93 -11.19
CA LEU A 89 -6.61 -7.56 -12.17
C LEU A 89 -5.26 -7.41 -11.47
N ASP A 90 -4.28 -8.13 -12.00
CA ASP A 90 -2.90 -7.99 -11.56
C ASP A 90 -2.31 -6.71 -12.14
N PHE A 91 -1.69 -5.93 -11.27
CA PHE A 91 -1.02 -4.68 -11.58
C PHE A 91 0.42 -4.78 -11.11
N GLN A 92 1.28 -5.27 -12.01
CA GLN A 92 2.72 -5.25 -11.84
C GLN A 92 3.22 -3.83 -12.12
N LEU A 93 4.06 -3.32 -11.24
CA LEU A 93 4.62 -1.98 -11.33
C LEU A 93 6.14 -2.08 -11.40
N GLU A 94 6.73 -1.44 -12.40
CA GLU A 94 8.16 -1.19 -12.39
C GLU A 94 8.49 -0.09 -11.37
N MET A 95 9.30 -0.43 -10.37
CA MET A 95 9.71 0.52 -9.34
C MET A 95 10.72 1.50 -9.94
N LEU A 96 10.37 2.78 -9.91
CA LEU A 96 11.33 3.83 -10.24
C LEU A 96 12.40 3.93 -9.15
N SER A 97 13.56 4.50 -9.48
CA SER A 97 14.68 4.77 -8.56
C SER A 97 14.37 5.86 -7.52
N TYR A 98 13.13 5.95 -7.06
CA TYR A 98 12.65 6.90 -6.08
C TYR A 98 12.49 6.22 -4.72
N GLN A 99 12.98 6.87 -3.66
CA GLN A 99 12.84 6.40 -2.28
C GLN A 99 11.83 7.28 -1.55
N GLY A 100 10.93 6.68 -0.77
CA GLY A 100 9.95 7.41 0.02
C GLY A 100 8.61 6.70 0.16
N SER A 101 7.57 7.50 0.41
CA SER A 101 6.19 7.03 0.51
C SER A 101 5.56 6.96 -0.88
N ALA A 102 5.03 5.80 -1.22
CA ALA A 102 4.35 5.52 -2.48
C ALA A 102 2.93 5.02 -2.22
N ALA A 103 2.08 5.13 -3.23
CA ALA A 103 0.71 4.67 -3.16
C ALA A 103 0.21 4.14 -4.52
N VAL A 104 -0.61 3.09 -4.47
CA VAL A 104 -1.51 2.74 -5.57
C VAL A 104 -2.73 3.63 -5.46
N ALA A 105 -3.01 4.38 -6.51
CA ALA A 105 -4.10 5.33 -6.57
C ALA A 105 -4.96 5.15 -7.82
N PHE A 106 -6.24 5.46 -7.67
CA PHE A 106 -7.21 5.51 -8.76
C PHE A 106 -7.49 6.97 -9.16
N ASP A 107 -7.48 7.23 -10.47
CA ASP A 107 -7.95 8.50 -11.05
C ASP A 107 -9.49 8.54 -11.08
N ARG A 108 -10.06 9.49 -11.82
CA ARG A 108 -11.51 9.64 -12.01
C ARG A 108 -12.11 8.34 -12.55
N ILE A 109 -12.81 7.65 -11.66
CA ILE A 109 -13.69 6.54 -11.99
C ILE A 109 -14.92 7.12 -12.68
N ARG A 110 -15.23 6.59 -13.87
CA ARG A 110 -16.48 6.86 -14.60
C ARG A 110 -17.23 5.54 -14.72
N LEU A 111 -18.40 5.46 -14.10
CA LEU A 111 -19.29 4.31 -14.17
C LEU A 111 -20.63 4.73 -14.74
N ARG A 112 -21.25 3.84 -15.51
CA ARG A 112 -22.61 3.93 -16.05
C ARG A 112 -23.36 2.63 -15.84
N ASP A 113 -24.67 2.69 -15.85
CA ASP A 113 -25.51 1.50 -15.89
C ASP A 113 -25.75 1.10 -17.34
N LYS A 114 -25.78 -0.21 -17.58
CA LYS A 114 -25.99 -0.80 -18.90
C LYS A 114 -27.41 -0.48 -19.42
N ASN A 115 -28.37 -0.32 -18.50
CA ASN A 115 -29.79 -0.14 -18.79
C ASN A 115 -30.28 1.30 -18.64
N ASP A 116 -29.50 2.18 -17.99
CA ASP A 116 -29.88 3.56 -17.67
C ASP A 116 -28.66 4.50 -17.76
N TYR A 117 -28.78 5.64 -18.42
CA TYR A 117 -27.64 6.53 -18.64
C TYR A 117 -27.41 7.43 -17.43
N TRP A 118 -26.54 7.01 -16.52
CA TRP A 118 -26.05 7.86 -15.43
C TRP A 118 -24.55 7.73 -15.32
N GLU A 119 -23.82 8.83 -15.15
CA GLU A 119 -22.36 8.82 -15.02
C GLU A 119 -21.97 9.19 -13.59
N MET A 120 -21.36 8.25 -12.87
CA MET A 120 -20.72 8.59 -11.60
C MET A 120 -19.36 9.21 -11.87
N LYS A 121 -19.25 10.52 -11.67
CA LYS A 121 -17.98 11.24 -11.59
C LYS A 121 -17.68 11.58 -10.14
N LYS A 122 -16.48 11.25 -9.66
CA LYS A 122 -15.98 11.69 -8.34
C LYS A 122 -16.03 13.23 -8.25
N ASN A 123 -16.62 13.76 -7.17
CA ASN A 123 -16.92 15.20 -7.05
C ASN A 123 -16.25 15.93 -5.88
N SER A 124 -15.15 15.44 -5.28
CA SER A 124 -14.49 16.17 -4.19
C SER A 124 -12.97 15.93 -4.07
N GLY A 125 -12.21 17.03 -4.07
CA GLY A 125 -10.80 17.12 -3.64
C GLY A 125 -9.72 16.67 -4.65
N PRO A 126 -8.45 17.10 -4.46
CA PRO A 126 -7.41 17.02 -5.48
C PRO A 126 -7.11 15.59 -5.95
N SER A 127 -7.48 15.39 -7.22
CA SER A 127 -7.08 14.47 -8.29
C SER A 127 -6.92 12.95 -8.09
N LEU A 128 -6.64 12.36 -6.93
CA LEU A 128 -6.36 10.90 -6.86
C LEU A 128 -6.87 10.24 -5.56
N PHE A 129 -7.51 9.07 -5.64
CA PHE A 129 -7.84 8.27 -4.46
C PHE A 129 -6.74 7.25 -4.20
N ARG A 130 -6.00 7.39 -3.09
CA ARG A 130 -4.96 6.45 -2.67
C ARG A 130 -5.61 5.26 -1.95
N ALA A 131 -5.59 4.08 -2.56
CA ALA A 131 -6.22 2.88 -2.02
C ALA A 131 -5.26 2.02 -1.19
N TYR A 132 -3.97 2.06 -1.52
CA TYR A 132 -2.93 1.32 -0.83
C TYR A 132 -1.67 2.17 -0.75
N THR A 133 -1.12 2.37 0.45
CA THR A 133 0.14 3.09 0.66
C THR A 133 1.24 2.17 1.14
N PHE A 134 2.49 2.40 0.74
CA PHE A 134 3.65 1.60 1.11
C PHE A 134 4.92 2.45 1.07
N MET A 135 5.99 1.94 1.69
CA MET A 135 7.29 2.58 1.66
C MET A 135 8.18 1.90 0.63
N VAL A 136 8.94 2.69 -0.12
CA VAL A 136 9.97 2.24 -1.05
C VAL A 136 11.33 2.70 -0.56
N TYR A 137 12.28 1.78 -0.47
CA TYR A 137 13.66 2.08 -0.08
C TYR A 137 14.65 1.44 -1.05
N ASP A 138 15.83 2.03 -1.18
CA ASP A 138 16.96 1.26 -1.69
C ASP A 138 17.36 0.19 -0.67
N ARG A 139 17.63 -1.03 -1.13
CA ARG A 139 17.91 -2.18 -0.27
C ARG A 139 19.18 -1.97 0.56
N ASP A 140 20.22 -1.41 -0.02
CA ASP A 140 21.49 -1.23 0.66
C ASP A 140 21.44 -0.03 1.61
N TYR A 141 20.76 1.04 1.20
CA TYR A 141 20.41 2.14 2.10
C TYR A 141 19.62 1.63 3.32
N TYR A 142 18.63 0.76 3.10
CA TYR A 142 17.81 0.20 4.17
C TYR A 142 18.63 -0.67 5.14
N LYS A 143 19.52 -1.52 4.61
CA LYS A 143 20.42 -2.34 5.42
C LYS A 143 21.31 -1.50 6.33
N VAL A 144 21.92 -0.45 5.78
CA VAL A 144 22.89 0.36 6.51
C VAL A 144 22.21 1.27 7.55
N ASN A 145 21.09 1.90 7.18
CA ASN A 145 20.48 2.93 8.03
C ASN A 145 19.43 2.40 9.00
N TYR A 146 18.82 1.24 8.74
CA TYR A 146 17.76 0.71 9.60
C TYR A 146 18.10 -0.65 10.21
N LEU A 147 18.67 -1.60 9.45
CA LEU A 147 19.00 -2.92 10.00
C LEU A 147 20.23 -2.90 10.92
N ARG A 148 21.35 -2.33 10.47
CA ARG A 148 22.59 -2.33 11.26
C ARG A 148 22.44 -1.62 12.62
N PRO A 149 21.81 -0.45 12.72
CA PRO A 149 21.59 0.20 14.01
C PRO A 149 20.71 -0.64 14.93
N ARG A 150 19.69 -1.30 14.40
CA ARG A 150 18.80 -2.17 15.18
C ARG A 150 19.53 -3.38 15.74
N ILE A 151 20.40 -4.00 14.95
CA ILE A 151 21.28 -5.10 15.40
C ILE A 151 22.22 -4.59 16.50
N ALA A 152 22.84 -3.42 16.30
CA ALA A 152 23.72 -2.83 17.30
C ALA A 152 22.98 -2.54 18.63
N GLN A 153 21.73 -2.07 18.57
CA GLN A 153 20.88 -1.89 19.75
C GLN A 153 20.60 -3.20 20.47
N TYR A 154 20.27 -4.28 19.76
CA TYR A 154 20.07 -5.59 20.38
C TYR A 154 21.35 -6.14 21.02
N VAL A 155 22.49 -5.97 20.37
CA VAL A 155 23.80 -6.36 20.93
C VAL A 155 24.11 -5.55 22.18
N ALA A 156 23.90 -4.23 22.15
CA ALA A 156 24.12 -3.35 23.31
C ALA A 156 23.21 -3.73 24.49
N ALA A 157 21.93 -4.02 24.24
CA ALA A 157 21.00 -4.49 25.26
C ALA A 157 21.43 -5.84 25.86
N GLY A 158 21.86 -6.78 25.02
CA GLY A 158 22.38 -8.08 25.48
C GLY A 158 23.63 -7.93 26.33
N LEU A 159 24.58 -7.07 25.93
CA LEU A 159 25.77 -6.76 26.70
C LEU A 159 25.44 -6.10 28.04
N ALA A 160 24.48 -5.18 28.07
CA ALA A 160 24.04 -4.54 29.30
C ALA A 160 23.49 -5.56 30.32
N ILE A 161 22.66 -6.51 29.87
CA ILE A 161 22.14 -7.59 30.72
C ILE A 161 23.28 -8.46 31.26
N LEU A 162 24.25 -8.80 30.41
CA LEU A 162 25.43 -9.59 30.81
C LEU A 162 26.27 -8.87 31.87
N ILE A 163 26.51 -7.57 31.72
CA ILE A 163 27.27 -6.77 32.70
C ILE A 163 26.55 -6.77 34.05
N VAL A 164 25.23 -6.58 34.06
CA VAL A 164 24.42 -6.63 35.30
C VAL A 164 24.52 -8.01 35.95
N ALA A 165 24.39 -9.09 35.17
CA ALA A 165 24.48 -10.45 35.69
C ALA A 165 25.86 -10.74 36.31
N VAL A 166 26.94 -10.34 35.65
CA VAL A 166 28.32 -10.47 36.18
C VAL A 166 28.46 -9.69 37.48
N GLY A 167 27.94 -8.46 37.55
CA GLY A 167 27.97 -7.65 38.77
C GLY A 167 27.23 -8.30 39.94
N VAL A 168 26.05 -8.88 39.70
CA VAL A 168 25.29 -9.62 40.73
C VAL A 168 26.07 -10.84 41.22
N ILE A 169 26.69 -11.59 40.30
CA ILE A 169 27.51 -12.77 40.66
C ILE A 169 28.71 -12.34 41.51
N GLN A 170 29.41 -11.27 41.14
CA GLN A 170 30.54 -10.76 41.92
C GLN A 170 30.14 -10.35 43.34
N ILE A 171 29.01 -9.66 43.50
CA ILE A 171 28.48 -9.28 44.83
C ILE A 171 28.15 -10.52 45.67
N LEU A 172 27.51 -11.53 45.06
CA LEU A 172 27.20 -12.78 45.75
C LEU A 172 28.48 -13.50 46.21
N ILE A 173 29.48 -13.65 45.34
CA ILE A 173 30.76 -14.27 45.70
C ILE A 173 31.43 -13.54 46.86
N PHE A 174 31.42 -12.20 46.84
CA PHE A 174 32.01 -11.37 47.90
C PHE A 174 31.27 -11.51 49.24
N LEU A 175 29.95 -11.68 49.24
CA LEU A 175 29.15 -11.87 50.46
C LEU A 175 29.31 -13.27 51.08
N PHE A 176 29.65 -14.27 50.27
CA PHE A 176 29.77 -15.67 50.70
C PHE A 176 31.22 -16.19 50.79
N SER A 177 32.22 -15.34 50.56
CA SER A 177 33.64 -15.62 50.83
C SER A 177 34.08 -14.94 52.12
#